data_AF-A0A821FT09-F1
#
_entry.id   AF-A0A821FT09-F1
#
_cell.length_a   1.000
_cell.length_b   1.000
_cell.length_c   1.000
_cell.angle_alpha   90.00
_cell.angle_beta   90.00
_cell.angle_gamma   90.00
#
_symmetry.space_group_name_H-M   'P 1'
#
loop_
_entity.id
_entity.type
_entity.pdbx_description
1 polymer ?
#
loop_
_entity_poly.entity_id
_entity_poly.type
_entity_poly.pdbx_seq_one_letter_code
_entity_poly.pdbx_strand_id
1 'polypeptide(L)'
;NPLILCDNYLFRCNKTTARKKYWMCTEKGCSVYVHTTLNKELICLNGVHNHLSSPEQLEAKLLRDKMKERILTETISITKIYDEEIVKAKLSKAAAAILPTVIEYRSNMSKARRKITPVIPSTVMFEIPELYQQTLSNERFLTIDLFLKRGQDRILVFASDQQLELLFESDTIFMDGTFDTSPANFKQVYLIHVHKFGQGLPVAFCLLPNKRGKTYTALMEQLKEQANIMGKQFNPKRIVTDYEPGLMPILEQEFPKALHSGCMFHFNQAIHRKITALGLSNDYLHNESIRDQCRQLMALSLMPINEVENQFIRLQTIMSTSLGDLLLYFKHQWMYGVVPIEMWNFHNVDHRTNNTSEGKNTLLFHFVSNHNRELFVYFSL
;
A
#
# COMPACT_ATOMS: atom_id res chain seq x y z
N ASN A 1 23.84 18.09 -16.33
CA ASN A 1 25.15 18.40 -16.92
C ASN A 1 26.25 17.98 -15.97
N PRO A 2 27.30 17.31 -16.45
CA PRO A 2 28.41 16.89 -15.60
C PRO A 2 29.12 18.11 -15.01
N LEU A 3 29.60 17.95 -13.78
CA LEU A 3 30.29 18.97 -12.99
C LEU A 3 31.63 18.43 -12.51
N ILE A 4 32.56 19.34 -12.23
CA ILE A 4 33.84 19.02 -11.58
C ILE A 4 34.11 20.02 -10.46
N LEU A 5 34.75 19.53 -9.40
CA LEU A 5 35.28 20.35 -8.31
C LEU A 5 36.76 20.57 -8.57
N CYS A 6 37.20 21.83 -8.58
CA CYS A 6 38.61 22.21 -8.66
C CYS A 6 38.81 23.44 -7.77
N ASP A 7 39.83 23.42 -6.90
CA ASP A 7 40.18 24.52 -5.99
C ASP A 7 38.98 25.07 -5.18
N ASN A 8 38.10 24.19 -4.68
CA ASN A 8 36.87 24.54 -3.95
C ASN A 8 35.80 25.29 -4.77
N TYR A 9 35.95 25.36 -6.09
CA TYR A 9 34.96 25.93 -7.01
C TYR A 9 34.32 24.85 -7.89
N LEU A 10 33.04 25.04 -8.19
CA LEU A 10 32.26 24.16 -9.05
C LEU A 10 32.31 24.65 -10.50
N PHE A 11 32.58 23.73 -11.42
CA PHE A 11 32.58 24.01 -12.85
C PHE A 11 31.58 23.10 -13.57
N ARG A 12 30.83 23.67 -14.51
CA ARG A 12 29.91 22.95 -15.41
C ARG A 12 30.57 22.64 -16.73
N CYS A 13 30.35 21.45 -17.26
CA CYS A 13 30.85 21.11 -18.58
C CYS A 13 30.18 21.99 -19.64
N ASN A 14 31.01 22.69 -20.41
CA ASN A 14 30.60 23.52 -21.53
C ASN A 14 30.71 22.76 -22.85
N LYS A 15 31.81 22.03 -23.05
CA LYS A 15 32.11 21.33 -24.30
C LYS A 15 32.94 20.07 -24.04
N THR A 16 32.62 18.99 -24.74
CA THR A 16 33.44 17.77 -24.78
C THR A 16 34.02 17.60 -26.18
N THR A 17 35.31 17.28 -26.28
CA THR A 17 35.97 16.90 -27.54
C THR A 17 36.48 15.46 -27.43
N ALA A 18 37.00 14.91 -28.54
CA ALA A 18 37.56 13.56 -28.58
C ALA A 18 38.75 13.34 -27.62
N ARG A 19 39.37 14.40 -27.07
CA ARG A 19 40.56 14.29 -26.21
C ARG A 19 40.42 14.96 -24.84
N LYS A 20 39.51 15.93 -24.68
CA LYS A 20 39.40 16.72 -23.44
C LYS A 20 38.00 17.26 -23.20
N LYS A 21 37.73 17.64 -21.95
CA LYS A 21 36.51 18.31 -21.51
C LYS A 21 36.82 19.73 -21.09
N TYR A 22 35.94 20.66 -21.46
CA TYR A 22 36.03 22.08 -21.16
C TYR A 22 34.93 22.43 -20.15
N TRP A 23 35.32 23.08 -19.07
CA TRP A 23 34.48 23.38 -17.94
C TRP A 23 34.51 24.89 -17.68
N MET A 24 33.38 25.49 -17.35
CA MET A 24 33.27 26.90 -16.98
C MET A 24 32.72 27.02 -15.56
N CYS A 25 33.08 28.06 -14.83
CA CYS A 25 32.55 28.29 -13.50
C CYS A 25 31.01 28.31 -13.50
N THR A 26 30.39 27.81 -12.43
CA THR A 26 28.94 27.80 -12.30
C THR A 26 28.35 29.17 -11.96
N GLU A 27 29.15 30.08 -11.39
CA GLU A 27 28.68 31.41 -11.01
C GLU A 27 28.47 32.33 -12.21
N LYS A 28 27.33 33.03 -12.20
CA LYS A 28 26.99 33.96 -13.30
C LYS A 28 27.93 35.15 -13.26
N GLY A 29 28.54 35.47 -14.40
CA GLY A 29 29.50 36.58 -14.52
C GLY A 29 30.93 36.20 -14.13
N CYS A 30 31.19 34.94 -13.75
CA CYS A 30 32.55 34.43 -13.59
C CYS A 30 33.08 33.86 -14.92
N SER A 31 34.26 34.29 -15.35
CA SER A 31 34.90 33.89 -16.62
C SER A 31 35.94 32.77 -16.47
N VAL A 32 36.12 32.25 -15.25
CA VAL A 32 37.10 31.18 -14.98
C VAL A 32 36.68 29.88 -15.65
N TYR A 33 37.65 29.18 -16.25
CA TYR A 33 37.44 27.90 -16.91
C TYR A 33 38.56 26.91 -16.60
N VAL A 34 38.21 25.64 -16.73
CA VAL A 34 39.08 24.49 -16.46
C VAL A 34 39.04 23.53 -17.64
N HIS A 35 40.16 22.92 -18.00
CA HIS A 35 40.19 21.80 -18.95
C HIS A 35 40.67 20.53 -18.25
N THR A 36 40.04 19.40 -18.58
CA THR A 36 40.49 18.09 -18.10
C THR A 36 40.64 17.09 -19.23
N THR A 37 41.40 16.02 -18.98
CA THR A 37 41.35 14.82 -19.81
C THR A 37 39.94 14.20 -19.75
N LEU A 38 39.66 13.22 -20.61
CA LEU A 38 38.39 12.48 -20.57
C LEU A 38 38.18 11.78 -19.20
N ASN A 39 39.29 11.39 -18.56
CA ASN A 39 39.39 10.75 -17.25
C ASN A 39 39.38 11.75 -16.07
N LYS A 40 39.08 13.03 -16.32
CA LYS A 40 38.98 14.11 -15.31
C LYS A 40 40.31 14.53 -14.67
N GLU A 41 41.47 14.19 -15.25
CA GLU A 41 42.74 14.74 -14.80
C GLU A 41 42.88 16.19 -15.27
N LEU A 42 43.36 17.05 -14.37
CA LEU A 42 43.46 18.49 -14.64
C LEU A 42 44.53 18.76 -15.70
N ILE A 43 44.14 19.45 -16.78
CA ILE A 43 45.06 19.91 -17.83
C ILE A 43 45.40 21.38 -17.62
N CYS A 44 44.40 22.22 -17.32
CA CYS A 44 44.64 23.62 -17.01
C CYS A 44 43.49 24.22 -16.21
N LEU A 45 43.82 25.22 -15.41
CA LEU A 45 42.90 26.14 -14.75
C LEU A 45 43.32 27.56 -15.15
N ASN A 46 42.39 28.37 -15.65
CA ASN A 46 42.70 29.71 -16.14
C ASN A 46 41.64 30.75 -15.72
N GLY A 47 42.12 31.90 -15.27
CA GLY A 47 41.34 33.01 -14.72
C GLY A 47 41.44 33.13 -13.21
N VAL A 48 40.96 34.25 -12.68
CA VAL A 48 40.82 34.52 -11.24
C VAL A 48 39.33 34.68 -10.94
N HIS A 49 38.85 34.01 -9.90
CA HIS A 49 37.45 34.12 -9.49
C HIS A 49 37.15 35.54 -8.97
N ASN A 50 36.04 36.11 -9.40
CA ASN A 50 35.49 37.39 -8.93
C ASN A 50 34.48 37.22 -7.80
N HIS A 51 34.47 36.05 -7.17
CA HIS A 51 33.60 35.68 -6.06
C HIS A 51 34.35 34.74 -5.12
N LEU A 52 33.89 34.66 -3.87
CA LEU A 52 34.40 33.68 -2.92
C LEU A 52 33.89 32.28 -3.25
N SER A 53 34.63 31.26 -2.83
CA SER A 53 34.14 29.89 -2.81
C SER A 53 32.98 29.78 -1.82
N SER A 54 32.00 28.93 -2.13
CA SER A 54 30.81 28.70 -1.30
C SER A 54 30.78 27.25 -0.80
N PRO A 55 31.56 26.89 0.23
CA PRO A 55 31.62 25.52 0.77
C PRO A 55 30.26 24.96 1.13
N GLU A 56 29.35 25.80 1.62
CA GLU A 56 28.00 25.42 2.04
C GLU A 56 27.15 24.97 0.84
N GLN A 57 27.32 25.64 -0.31
CA GLN A 57 26.65 25.25 -1.55
C GLN A 57 27.21 23.93 -2.09
N LEU A 58 28.52 23.70 -1.91
CA LEU A 58 29.17 22.45 -2.30
C LEU A 58 28.68 21.29 -1.42
N GLU A 59 28.67 21.46 -0.09
CA GLU A 59 28.13 20.50 0.89
C GLU A 59 26.69 20.11 0.54
N ALA A 60 25.81 21.10 0.39
CA ALA A 60 24.40 20.87 0.05
C ALA A 60 24.25 20.16 -1.29
N LYS A 61 25.15 20.42 -2.25
CA LYS A 61 25.10 19.79 -3.58
C LYS A 61 25.57 18.34 -3.55
N LEU A 62 26.69 18.05 -2.91
CA LEU A 62 27.19 16.67 -2.76
C LEU A 62 26.13 15.78 -2.13
N LEU A 63 25.45 16.30 -1.09
CA LEU A 63 24.34 15.58 -0.47
C LEU A 63 23.17 15.36 -1.43
N ARG A 64 22.75 16.38 -2.19
CA ARG A 64 21.67 16.25 -3.18
C ARG A 64 22.02 15.24 -4.28
N ASP A 65 23.26 15.21 -4.74
CA ASP A 65 23.71 14.27 -5.75
C ASP A 65 23.70 12.83 -5.20
N LYS A 66 24.15 12.62 -3.96
CA LYS A 66 24.07 11.34 -3.26
C LYS A 66 22.63 10.87 -3.03
N MET A 67 21.76 11.74 -2.52
CA MET A 67 20.33 11.44 -2.38
C MET A 67 19.70 11.08 -3.73
N LYS A 68 20.04 11.82 -4.79
CA LYS A 68 19.54 11.55 -6.14
C LYS A 68 20.00 10.19 -6.67
N GLU A 69 21.24 9.80 -6.42
CA GLU A 69 21.76 8.47 -6.74
C GLU A 69 20.94 7.38 -6.04
N ARG A 70 20.75 7.49 -4.72
CA ARG A 70 19.89 6.58 -3.94
C ARG A 70 18.46 6.54 -4.47
N ILE A 71 17.88 7.69 -4.82
CA ILE A 71 16.52 7.78 -5.35
C ILE A 71 16.38 7.03 -6.68
N LEU A 72 17.42 7.03 -7.50
CA LEU A 72 17.44 6.41 -8.81
C LEU A 72 17.82 4.92 -8.79
N THR A 73 18.28 4.40 -7.65
CA THR A 73 18.76 3.02 -7.51
C THR A 73 17.96 2.21 -6.51
N GLU A 74 17.39 2.86 -5.49
CA GLU A 74 16.63 2.24 -4.41
C GLU A 74 15.13 2.49 -4.55
N THR A 75 14.32 1.54 -4.07
CA THR A 75 12.85 1.60 -4.06
C THR A 75 12.26 2.29 -2.83
N ILE A 76 13.07 2.57 -1.80
CA ILE A 76 12.59 3.23 -0.58
C ILE A 76 11.98 4.61 -0.85
N SER A 77 11.11 5.05 0.06
CA SER A 77 10.43 6.33 -0.07
C SER A 77 11.43 7.49 -0.12
N ILE A 78 11.14 8.47 -0.97
CA ILE A 78 12.01 9.67 -1.14
C ILE A 78 12.17 10.40 0.19
N THR A 79 11.12 10.44 1.02
CA THR A 79 11.15 11.01 2.36
C THR A 79 12.15 10.27 3.26
N LYS A 80 12.13 8.92 3.25
CA LYS A 80 13.08 8.12 4.04
C LYS A 80 14.53 8.34 3.59
N ILE A 81 14.79 8.38 2.28
CA ILE A 81 16.13 8.73 1.75
C ILE A 81 16.57 10.10 2.26
N TYR A 82 15.69 11.09 2.15
CA TYR A 82 15.98 12.45 2.57
C TYR A 82 16.32 12.52 4.06
N ASP A 83 15.48 11.92 4.91
CA ASP A 83 15.67 11.91 6.37
C ASP A 83 16.97 11.19 6.77
N GLU A 84 17.21 10.00 6.21
CA GLU A 84 18.44 9.23 6.48
C GLU A 84 19.70 9.97 6.06
N GLU A 85 19.70 10.57 4.87
CA GLU A 85 20.89 11.25 4.35
C GLU A 85 21.16 12.57 5.07
N ILE A 86 20.13 13.32 5.45
CA ILE A 86 20.31 14.53 6.28
C ILE A 86 20.93 14.18 7.63
N VAL A 87 20.43 13.13 8.30
CA VAL A 87 20.95 12.70 9.61
C VAL A 87 22.42 12.24 9.48
N LYS A 88 22.76 11.52 8.42
CA LYS A 88 24.13 11.05 8.17
C LYS A 88 25.11 12.17 7.80
N ALA A 89 24.65 13.19 7.07
CA ALA A 89 25.52 14.19 6.46
C ALA A 89 26.16 15.20 7.43
N LYS A 90 25.64 15.34 8.66
CA LYS A 90 26.17 16.28 9.68
C LYS A 90 26.50 17.67 9.11
N LEU A 91 25.56 18.26 8.38
CA LEU A 91 25.75 19.50 7.64
C LEU A 91 26.04 20.71 8.55
N SER A 92 26.76 21.69 8.02
CA SER A 92 26.82 23.02 8.60
C SER A 92 25.43 23.69 8.62
N LYS A 93 25.20 24.59 9.58
CA LYS A 93 23.91 25.33 9.67
C LYS A 93 23.58 26.09 8.39
N ALA A 94 24.60 26.66 7.75
CA ALA A 94 24.46 27.41 6.51
C ALA A 94 24.18 26.48 5.31
N ALA A 95 24.79 25.29 5.22
CA ALA A 95 24.43 24.30 4.20
C ALA A 95 23.02 23.75 4.38
N ALA A 96 22.59 23.52 5.63
CA ALA A 96 21.24 23.05 5.93
C ALA A 96 20.17 24.05 5.49
N ALA A 97 20.42 25.36 5.63
CA ALA A 97 19.51 26.41 5.19
C ALA A 97 19.36 26.51 3.65
N ILE A 98 20.34 26.00 2.89
CA ILE A 98 20.33 25.98 1.42
C ILE A 98 19.53 24.78 0.89
N LEU A 99 19.33 23.73 1.69
CA LEU A 99 18.62 22.54 1.24
C LEU A 99 17.14 22.84 1.01
N PRO A 100 16.56 22.32 -0.08
CA PRO A 100 15.12 22.41 -0.29
C PRO A 100 14.40 21.64 0.82
N THR A 101 13.19 22.05 1.15
CA THR A 101 12.36 21.29 2.09
C THR A 101 12.08 19.88 1.56
N VAL A 102 11.77 18.94 2.47
CA VAL A 102 11.42 17.56 2.07
C VAL A 102 10.27 17.51 1.05
N ILE A 103 9.34 18.45 1.14
CA ILE A 103 8.19 18.57 0.23
C ILE A 103 8.65 18.95 -1.18
N GLU A 104 9.45 20.01 -1.30
CA GLU A 104 10.01 20.47 -2.59
C GLU A 104 10.93 19.42 -3.21
N TYR A 105 11.77 18.80 -2.37
CA TYR A 105 12.68 17.76 -2.81
C TYR A 105 11.90 16.55 -3.33
N ARG A 106 10.86 16.11 -2.62
CA ARG A 106 9.97 15.02 -3.05
C ARG A 106 9.32 15.33 -4.40
N SER A 107 8.74 16.51 -4.59
CA SER A 107 8.09 16.88 -5.86
C SER A 107 9.03 16.79 -7.06
N ASN A 108 10.26 17.32 -6.92
CA ASN A 108 11.27 17.28 -7.97
C ASN A 108 11.81 15.88 -8.23
N MET A 109 12.08 15.12 -7.17
CA MET A 109 12.67 13.80 -7.27
C MET A 109 11.66 12.73 -7.72
N SER A 110 10.38 12.85 -7.38
CA SER A 110 9.32 12.00 -7.92
C SER A 110 9.24 12.08 -9.45
N LYS A 111 9.54 13.24 -10.05
CA LYS A 111 9.62 13.37 -11.52
C LYS A 111 10.86 12.67 -12.10
N ALA A 112 11.98 12.71 -11.37
CA ALA A 112 13.22 12.04 -11.79
C ALA A 112 13.08 10.51 -11.71
N ARG A 113 12.54 9.99 -10.59
CA ARG A 113 12.28 8.56 -10.39
C ARG A 113 11.30 8.02 -11.43
N ARG A 114 10.22 8.74 -11.75
CA ARG A 114 9.26 8.35 -12.81
C ARG A 114 9.88 8.15 -14.19
N LYS A 115 11.04 8.74 -14.49
CA LYS A 115 11.72 8.52 -15.79
C LYS A 115 12.41 7.16 -15.88
N ILE A 116 12.73 6.55 -14.74
CA ILE A 116 13.37 5.23 -14.65
C ILE A 116 12.40 4.14 -14.18
N THR A 117 11.28 4.51 -13.55
CA THR A 117 10.20 3.57 -13.24
C THR A 117 9.72 2.95 -14.55
N PRO A 118 9.64 1.61 -14.65
CA PRO A 118 9.15 0.98 -15.86
C PRO A 118 7.72 1.47 -16.17
N VAL A 119 7.42 1.61 -17.46
CA VAL A 119 6.09 2.02 -17.91
C VAL A 119 5.09 0.98 -17.44
N ILE A 120 3.94 1.41 -16.89
CA ILE A 120 2.84 0.51 -16.54
C ILE A 120 2.47 -0.25 -17.81
N PRO A 121 2.68 -1.57 -17.86
CA PRO A 121 2.45 -2.35 -19.07
C PRO A 121 0.97 -2.28 -19.45
N SER A 122 0.63 -2.28 -20.73
CA SER A 122 -0.79 -2.31 -21.15
C SER A 122 -1.45 -3.67 -20.96
N THR A 123 -0.66 -4.70 -20.66
CA THR A 123 -1.09 -6.09 -20.48
C THR A 123 -0.51 -6.66 -19.18
N VAL A 124 -1.02 -7.80 -18.72
CA VAL A 124 -0.43 -8.53 -17.57
C VAL A 124 0.88 -9.27 -17.93
N MET A 125 1.25 -9.30 -19.21
CA MET A 125 2.44 -9.95 -19.74
C MET A 125 3.64 -9.01 -19.69
N PHE A 126 4.21 -8.87 -18.50
CA PHE A 126 5.40 -8.06 -18.28
C PHE A 126 6.33 -8.73 -17.28
N GLU A 127 7.62 -8.49 -17.44
CA GLU A 127 8.61 -8.93 -16.47
C GLU A 127 8.64 -7.96 -15.28
N ILE A 128 8.69 -8.53 -14.07
CA ILE A 128 8.86 -7.74 -12.85
C ILE A 128 10.36 -7.56 -12.66
N PRO A 129 10.90 -6.32 -12.61
CA PRO A 129 12.33 -6.13 -12.38
C PRO A 129 12.78 -6.72 -11.04
N GLU A 130 14.00 -7.26 -10.97
CA GLU A 130 14.54 -7.94 -9.79
C GLU A 130 14.45 -7.13 -8.49
N LEU A 131 14.67 -5.81 -8.58
CA LEU A 131 14.58 -4.86 -7.47
C LEU A 131 13.20 -4.85 -6.78
N TYR A 132 12.15 -5.29 -7.49
CA TYR A 132 10.76 -5.36 -7.02
C TYR A 132 10.34 -6.77 -6.60
N GLN A 133 11.23 -7.75 -6.77
CA GLN A 133 11.02 -9.12 -6.33
C GLN A 133 11.62 -9.39 -4.94
N GLN A 134 12.35 -8.41 -4.38
CA GLN A 134 13.11 -8.54 -3.15
C GLN A 134 12.75 -7.46 -2.12
N THR A 135 12.97 -7.76 -0.84
CA THR A 135 12.88 -6.79 0.27
C THR A 135 14.08 -5.84 0.26
N LEU A 136 14.05 -4.82 1.11
CA LEU A 136 15.20 -3.91 1.31
C LEU A 136 16.47 -4.60 1.83
N SER A 137 16.32 -5.81 2.37
CA SER A 137 17.42 -6.66 2.83
C SER A 137 17.85 -7.68 1.78
N ASN A 138 17.37 -7.56 0.54
CA ASN A 138 17.58 -8.48 -0.59
C ASN A 138 17.02 -9.90 -0.34
N GLU A 139 16.01 -10.03 0.51
CA GLU A 139 15.30 -11.30 0.72
C GLU A 139 14.17 -11.45 -0.30
N ARG A 140 13.75 -12.68 -0.59
CA ARG A 140 12.61 -12.93 -1.49
C ARG A 140 11.35 -12.23 -0.98
N PHE A 141 10.65 -11.54 -1.88
CA PHE A 141 9.39 -10.87 -1.58
C PHE A 141 8.27 -11.21 -2.56
N LEU A 142 8.56 -11.26 -3.86
CA LEU A 142 7.62 -11.84 -4.83
C LEU A 142 7.63 -13.36 -4.65
N THR A 143 6.57 -13.89 -4.05
CA THR A 143 6.49 -15.31 -3.67
C THR A 143 5.72 -16.11 -4.72
N ILE A 144 4.65 -15.55 -5.28
CA ILE A 144 3.84 -16.23 -6.29
C ILE A 144 3.70 -15.32 -7.52
N ASP A 145 3.96 -15.89 -8.69
CA ASP A 145 3.68 -15.30 -10.00
C ASP A 145 3.01 -16.35 -10.89
N LEU A 146 1.68 -16.31 -10.95
CA LEU A 146 0.86 -17.35 -11.57
C LEU A 146 0.01 -16.81 -12.71
N PHE A 147 0.07 -17.45 -13.87
CA PHE A 147 -0.84 -17.19 -14.99
C PHE A 147 -1.97 -18.23 -15.05
N LEU A 148 -3.23 -17.81 -14.92
CA LEU A 148 -4.38 -18.73 -14.85
C LEU A 148 -4.91 -19.18 -16.23
N LYS A 149 -4.86 -18.30 -17.24
CA LYS A 149 -5.36 -18.56 -18.59
C LYS A 149 -4.43 -17.94 -19.61
N ARG A 150 -3.83 -18.73 -20.52
CA ARG A 150 -3.09 -18.31 -21.74
C ARG A 150 -2.52 -16.86 -21.70
N GLY A 151 -1.82 -16.47 -20.62
CA GLY A 151 -1.23 -15.14 -20.46
C GLY A 151 -2.18 -13.93 -20.27
N GLN A 152 -3.45 -14.12 -19.90
CA GLN A 152 -4.43 -13.01 -19.76
C GLN A 152 -4.80 -12.66 -18.32
N ASP A 153 -4.79 -13.65 -17.42
CA ASP A 153 -5.09 -13.47 -16.00
C ASP A 153 -3.82 -13.84 -15.21
N ARG A 154 -3.28 -12.90 -14.43
CA ARG A 154 -2.07 -13.08 -13.62
C ARG A 154 -2.40 -12.83 -12.14
N ILE A 155 -1.93 -13.69 -11.26
CA ILE A 155 -1.93 -13.50 -9.80
C ILE A 155 -0.50 -13.21 -9.38
N LEU A 156 -0.31 -12.14 -8.61
CA LEU A 156 0.95 -11.84 -7.95
C LEU A 156 0.74 -11.85 -6.44
N VAL A 157 1.64 -12.48 -5.69
CA VAL A 157 1.64 -12.42 -4.22
C VAL A 157 3.00 -11.96 -3.73
N PHE A 158 2.98 -10.88 -2.97
CA PHE A 158 4.14 -10.31 -2.30
C PHE A 158 4.05 -10.61 -0.80
N ALA A 159 5.01 -11.37 -0.30
CA ALA A 159 5.17 -11.74 1.10
C ALA A 159 6.59 -12.28 1.29
N SER A 160 7.30 -11.81 2.31
CA SER A 160 8.58 -12.43 2.70
C SER A 160 8.34 -13.75 3.42
N ASP A 161 9.38 -14.59 3.51
CA ASP A 161 9.28 -15.88 4.21
C ASP A 161 8.88 -15.71 5.68
N GLN A 162 9.34 -14.64 6.34
CA GLN A 162 8.93 -14.31 7.72
C GLN A 162 7.44 -13.94 7.79
N GLN A 163 6.91 -13.23 6.80
CA GLN A 163 5.49 -12.90 6.76
C GLN A 163 4.63 -14.15 6.49
N LEU A 164 5.09 -15.04 5.60
CA LEU A 164 4.41 -16.31 5.34
C LEU A 164 4.43 -17.24 6.56
N GLU A 165 5.54 -17.28 7.29
CA GLU A 165 5.62 -18.01 8.56
C GLU A 165 4.58 -17.49 9.56
N LEU A 166 4.47 -16.17 9.72
CA LEU A 166 3.41 -15.56 10.53
C LEU A 166 2.01 -15.92 10.04
N LEU A 167 1.78 -15.94 8.72
CA LEU A 167 0.49 -16.30 8.14
C LEU A 167 0.10 -17.74 8.49
N PHE A 168 1.02 -18.69 8.29
CA PHE A 168 0.74 -20.12 8.46
C PHE A 168 0.66 -20.56 9.92
N GLU A 169 1.28 -19.83 10.85
CA GLU A 169 1.20 -20.08 12.29
C GLU A 169 0.00 -19.41 12.98
N SER A 170 -0.69 -18.51 12.29
CA SER A 170 -1.76 -17.73 12.90
C SER A 170 -3.09 -18.48 12.95
N ASP A 171 -3.67 -18.55 14.14
CA ASP A 171 -5.00 -19.15 14.36
C ASP A 171 -6.12 -18.34 13.70
N THR A 172 -5.98 -17.01 13.64
CA THR A 172 -6.98 -16.12 13.02
C THR A 172 -6.33 -15.29 11.94
N ILE A 173 -6.90 -15.36 10.74
CA ILE A 173 -6.49 -14.55 9.59
C ILE A 173 -7.65 -13.64 9.15
N PHE A 174 -7.30 -12.47 8.64
CA PHE A 174 -8.24 -11.50 8.10
C PHE A 174 -7.90 -11.28 6.64
N MET A 175 -8.91 -11.32 5.77
CA MET A 175 -8.71 -11.18 4.34
C MET A 175 -9.62 -10.08 3.82
N ASP A 176 -9.02 -9.09 3.16
CA ASP A 176 -9.71 -7.86 2.78
C ASP A 176 -9.32 -7.43 1.36
N GLY A 177 -10.32 -7.14 0.54
CA GLY A 177 -10.16 -6.76 -0.85
C GLY A 177 -10.48 -5.28 -1.07
N THR A 178 -9.54 -4.53 -1.64
CA THR A 178 -9.79 -3.16 -2.09
C THR A 178 -9.78 -3.06 -3.62
N PHE A 179 -10.67 -2.21 -4.13
CA PHE A 179 -10.90 -2.06 -5.57
C PHE A 179 -10.37 -0.72 -6.08
N ASP A 180 -10.64 0.35 -5.35
CA ASP A 180 -10.36 1.73 -5.78
C ASP A 180 -8.86 2.06 -5.87
N THR A 181 -7.98 1.20 -5.38
CA THR A 181 -6.52 1.43 -5.44
C THR A 181 -5.79 0.54 -6.43
N SER A 182 -6.48 -0.44 -7.03
CA SER A 182 -5.83 -1.45 -7.89
C SER A 182 -5.09 -0.83 -9.07
N PRO A 183 -3.88 -1.34 -9.41
CA PRO A 183 -3.20 -0.99 -10.65
C PRO A 183 -4.09 -1.32 -11.86
N ALA A 184 -3.96 -0.58 -12.96
CA ALA A 184 -4.86 -0.70 -14.13
C ALA A 184 -5.05 -2.14 -14.66
N ASN A 185 -4.03 -2.98 -14.52
CA ASN A 185 -4.01 -4.35 -15.05
C ASN A 185 -4.63 -5.39 -14.11
N PHE A 186 -4.94 -4.99 -12.88
CA PHE A 186 -5.55 -5.83 -11.85
C PHE A 186 -6.88 -5.24 -11.41
N LYS A 187 -7.81 -6.09 -10.99
CA LYS A 187 -9.15 -5.64 -10.56
C LYS A 187 -9.27 -5.47 -9.06
N GLN A 188 -8.33 -6.04 -8.30
CA GLN A 188 -8.37 -6.03 -6.85
C GLN A 188 -6.96 -6.15 -6.30
N VAL A 189 -6.68 -5.36 -5.27
CA VAL A 189 -5.61 -5.64 -4.32
C VAL A 189 -6.24 -6.34 -3.14
N TYR A 190 -5.76 -7.53 -2.83
CA TYR A 190 -6.29 -8.39 -1.81
C TYR A 190 -5.23 -8.60 -0.74
N LEU A 191 -5.54 -8.26 0.49
CA LEU A 191 -4.60 -8.23 1.60
C LEU A 191 -4.96 -9.30 2.61
N ILE A 192 -3.94 -10.03 3.06
CA ILE A 192 -4.08 -10.98 4.15
C ILE A 192 -3.35 -10.42 5.37
N HIS A 193 -4.05 -10.39 6.49
CA HIS A 193 -3.55 -9.89 7.76
C HIS A 193 -3.63 -10.95 8.83
N VAL A 194 -2.72 -10.83 9.79
CA VAL A 194 -2.77 -11.56 11.06
C VAL A 194 -2.81 -10.57 12.20
N HIS A 195 -3.35 -10.98 13.34
CA HIS A 195 -3.27 -10.18 14.56
C HIS A 195 -2.07 -10.65 15.39
N LYS A 196 -1.09 -9.77 15.59
CA LYS A 196 0.06 -10.04 16.48
C LYS A 196 0.39 -8.78 17.26
N PHE A 197 0.74 -8.93 18.54
CA PHE A 197 1.12 -7.82 19.42
C PHE A 197 0.06 -6.70 19.54
N GLY A 198 -1.23 -7.06 19.56
CA GLY A 198 -2.32 -6.07 19.65
C GLY A 198 -2.56 -5.29 18.35
N GLN A 199 -1.96 -5.70 17.23
CA GLN A 199 -2.08 -5.01 15.94
C GLN A 199 -2.40 -5.98 14.81
N GLY A 200 -3.19 -5.51 13.84
CA GLY A 200 -3.27 -6.12 12.52
C GLY A 200 -1.98 -5.88 11.76
N LEU A 201 -1.36 -6.93 11.23
CA LEU A 201 -0.14 -6.87 10.43
C LEU A 201 -0.44 -7.46 9.04
N PRO A 202 -0.23 -6.71 7.95
CA PRO A 202 -0.32 -7.28 6.61
C PRO A 202 0.86 -8.24 6.40
N VAL A 203 0.52 -9.46 5.97
CA VAL A 203 1.50 -10.54 5.75
C VAL A 203 1.48 -11.06 4.32
N ALA A 204 0.47 -10.73 3.52
CA ALA A 204 0.51 -10.96 2.09
C ALA A 204 -0.25 -9.87 1.34
N PHE A 205 0.36 -9.39 0.26
CA PHE A 205 -0.23 -8.43 -0.67
C PHE A 205 -0.45 -9.14 -2.01
N CYS A 206 -1.70 -9.34 -2.38
CA CYS A 206 -2.08 -10.09 -3.56
C CYS A 206 -2.67 -9.15 -4.63
N LEU A 207 -2.17 -9.22 -5.86
CA LEU A 207 -2.78 -8.55 -7.00
C LEU A 207 -3.59 -9.57 -7.80
N LEU A 208 -4.91 -9.37 -7.87
CA LEU A 208 -5.83 -10.32 -8.47
C LEU A 208 -6.43 -9.77 -9.78
N PRO A 209 -6.55 -10.62 -10.83
CA PRO A 209 -7.00 -10.19 -12.14
C PRO A 209 -8.52 -10.00 -12.20
N ASN A 210 -9.28 -10.65 -11.32
CA ASN A 210 -10.74 -10.58 -11.27
C ASN A 210 -11.28 -11.16 -9.94
N LYS A 211 -12.57 -10.92 -9.66
CA LYS A 211 -13.29 -11.39 -8.46
C LYS A 211 -14.06 -12.69 -8.71
N ARG A 212 -13.40 -13.69 -9.32
CA ARG A 212 -14.04 -14.97 -9.64
C ARG A 212 -13.57 -16.04 -8.67
N GLY A 213 -14.47 -16.96 -8.33
CA GLY A 213 -14.13 -18.07 -7.43
C GLY A 213 -12.88 -18.84 -7.84
N LYS A 214 -12.70 -19.11 -9.15
CA LYS A 214 -11.48 -19.75 -9.70
C LYS A 214 -10.17 -19.01 -9.36
N THR A 215 -10.21 -17.68 -9.31
CA THR A 215 -9.03 -16.86 -8.96
C THR A 215 -8.72 -16.98 -7.47
N TYR A 216 -9.74 -16.97 -6.62
CA TYR A 216 -9.58 -17.19 -5.17
C TYR A 216 -9.11 -18.61 -4.86
N THR A 217 -9.67 -19.63 -5.51
CA THR A 217 -9.22 -21.03 -5.40
C THR A 217 -7.73 -21.13 -5.72
N ALA A 218 -7.32 -20.61 -6.87
CA ALA A 218 -5.91 -20.64 -7.25
C ALA A 218 -5.00 -19.88 -6.26
N LEU A 219 -5.44 -18.74 -5.72
CA LEU A 219 -4.70 -18.04 -4.67
C LEU A 219 -4.51 -18.91 -3.42
N MET A 220 -5.59 -19.54 -2.91
CA MET A 220 -5.52 -20.39 -1.71
C MET A 220 -4.68 -21.64 -1.94
N GLU A 221 -4.81 -22.28 -3.10
CA GLU A 221 -3.99 -23.44 -3.49
C GLU A 221 -2.50 -23.08 -3.51
N GLN A 222 -2.13 -21.93 -4.11
CA GLN A 222 -0.74 -21.48 -4.13
C GLN A 222 -0.21 -21.16 -2.72
N LEU A 223 -1.01 -20.55 -1.85
CA LEU A 223 -0.60 -20.28 -0.47
C LEU A 223 -0.41 -21.57 0.34
N LYS A 224 -1.29 -22.56 0.16
CA LYS A 224 -1.12 -23.89 0.77
C LYS A 224 0.14 -24.60 0.26
N GLU A 225 0.43 -24.49 -1.03
CA GLU A 225 1.65 -25.04 -1.60
C GLU A 225 2.90 -24.36 -1.05
N GLN A 226 2.89 -23.03 -0.90
CA GLN A 226 3.99 -22.33 -0.22
C GLN A 226 4.16 -22.79 1.23
N ALA A 227 3.07 -23.04 1.96
CA ALA A 227 3.16 -23.61 3.31
C ALA A 227 3.83 -25.00 3.31
N ASN A 228 3.45 -25.88 2.38
CA ASN A 228 4.06 -27.20 2.23
C ASN A 228 5.56 -27.11 1.92
N ILE A 229 5.97 -26.22 1.01
CA ILE A 229 7.38 -25.97 0.68
C ILE A 229 8.16 -25.52 1.92
N MET A 230 7.55 -24.72 2.79
CA MET A 230 8.14 -24.27 4.06
C MET A 230 8.05 -25.31 5.18
N GLY A 231 7.55 -26.53 4.91
CA GLY A 231 7.37 -27.57 5.93
C GLY A 231 6.29 -27.23 6.97
N LYS A 232 5.36 -26.33 6.64
CA LYS A 232 4.24 -25.89 7.49
C LYS A 232 2.91 -26.36 6.90
N GLN A 233 1.83 -26.13 7.64
CA GLN A 233 0.47 -26.35 7.17
C GLN A 233 -0.30 -25.04 7.27
N PHE A 234 -1.01 -24.65 6.21
CA PHE A 234 -1.88 -23.49 6.25
C PHE A 234 -3.28 -23.89 6.71
N ASN A 235 -3.50 -23.91 8.03
CA ASN A 235 -4.75 -24.37 8.66
C ASN A 235 -5.23 -23.35 9.71
N PRO A 236 -5.71 -22.16 9.31
CA PRO A 236 -6.26 -21.19 10.25
C PRO A 236 -7.49 -21.77 10.96
N LYS A 237 -7.67 -21.45 12.25
CA LYS A 237 -8.87 -21.82 13.02
C LYS A 237 -10.05 -20.90 12.71
N ARG A 238 -9.77 -19.64 12.39
CA ARG A 238 -10.79 -18.64 12.06
C ARG A 238 -10.35 -17.79 10.87
N ILE A 239 -11.28 -17.57 9.94
CA ILE A 239 -11.09 -16.69 8.80
C ILE A 239 -12.13 -15.57 8.89
N VAL A 240 -11.66 -14.33 8.81
CA VAL A 240 -12.50 -13.14 8.85
C VAL A 240 -12.42 -12.41 7.52
N THR A 241 -13.53 -12.28 6.82
CA THR A 241 -13.56 -11.60 5.51
C THR A 241 -14.64 -10.51 5.44
N ASP A 242 -14.66 -9.77 4.34
CA ASP A 242 -15.86 -9.06 3.94
C ASP A 242 -16.94 -10.05 3.47
N TYR A 243 -18.12 -9.52 3.14
CA TYR A 243 -19.28 -10.31 2.71
C TYR A 243 -19.30 -10.49 1.18
N GLU A 244 -18.14 -10.77 0.56
CA GLU A 244 -18.06 -10.96 -0.89
C GLU A 244 -18.66 -12.33 -1.31
N PRO A 245 -19.77 -12.35 -2.07
CA PRO A 245 -20.46 -13.61 -2.40
C PRO A 245 -19.62 -14.60 -3.21
N GLY A 246 -18.65 -14.11 -4.00
CA GLY A 246 -17.77 -14.96 -4.80
C GLY A 246 -16.61 -15.58 -4.01
N LEU A 247 -16.35 -15.08 -2.79
CA LEU A 247 -15.21 -15.47 -1.95
C LEU A 247 -15.64 -16.45 -0.86
N MET A 248 -16.74 -16.19 -0.16
CA MET A 248 -17.15 -17.00 1.00
C MET A 248 -17.27 -18.50 0.68
N PRO A 249 -17.93 -18.92 -0.42
CA PRO A 249 -18.04 -20.35 -0.74
C PRO A 249 -16.68 -20.99 -1.05
N ILE A 250 -15.75 -20.20 -1.59
CA ILE A 250 -14.40 -20.69 -1.89
C ILE A 250 -13.61 -20.89 -0.61
N LEU A 251 -13.71 -19.97 0.35
CA LEU A 251 -13.03 -20.13 1.63
C LEU A 251 -13.60 -21.31 2.43
N GLU A 252 -14.91 -21.53 2.39
CA GLU A 252 -15.53 -22.71 2.99
C GLU A 252 -15.04 -24.01 2.35
N GLN A 253 -14.91 -24.04 1.02
CA GLN A 253 -14.37 -25.19 0.30
C GLN A 253 -12.88 -25.41 0.62
N GLU A 254 -12.08 -24.35 0.65
CA GLU A 254 -10.63 -24.43 0.84
C GLU A 254 -10.26 -24.68 2.32
N PHE A 255 -11.03 -24.16 3.26
CA PHE A 255 -10.79 -24.28 4.70
C PHE A 255 -12.06 -24.74 5.44
N PRO A 256 -12.53 -25.98 5.20
CA PRO A 256 -13.81 -26.46 5.74
C PRO A 256 -13.82 -26.64 7.27
N LYS A 257 -12.64 -26.68 7.89
CA LYS A 257 -12.48 -26.79 9.35
C LYS A 257 -12.36 -25.43 10.05
N ALA A 258 -12.19 -24.35 9.29
CA ALA A 258 -12.08 -23.02 9.87
C ALA A 258 -13.47 -22.48 10.21
N LEU A 259 -13.56 -21.69 11.28
CA LEU A 259 -14.71 -20.86 11.54
C LEU A 259 -14.68 -19.66 10.57
N HIS A 260 -15.67 -19.57 9.69
CA HIS A 260 -15.84 -18.46 8.77
C HIS A 260 -16.73 -17.39 9.41
N SER A 261 -16.24 -16.14 9.41
CA SER A 261 -16.99 -15.01 9.94
C SER A 261 -16.78 -13.77 9.09
N GLY A 262 -17.77 -12.91 9.05
CA GLY A 262 -17.67 -11.61 8.41
C GLY A 262 -16.98 -10.59 9.30
N CYS A 263 -16.69 -9.43 8.75
CA CYS A 263 -16.18 -8.30 9.50
C CYS A 263 -17.31 -7.38 9.99
N MET A 264 -17.33 -7.08 11.29
CA MET A 264 -18.34 -6.19 11.89
C MET A 264 -18.29 -4.77 11.33
N PHE A 265 -17.11 -4.29 10.94
CA PHE A 265 -17.00 -3.00 10.26
C PHE A 265 -17.78 -3.02 8.93
N HIS A 266 -17.54 -4.02 8.09
CA HIS A 266 -18.22 -4.16 6.81
C HIS A 266 -19.73 -4.39 6.98
N PHE A 267 -20.15 -5.11 8.03
CA PHE A 267 -21.56 -5.27 8.40
C PHE A 267 -22.21 -3.92 8.71
N ASN A 268 -21.63 -3.16 9.63
CA ASN A 268 -22.13 -1.83 10.00
C ASN A 268 -22.10 -0.88 8.81
N GLN A 269 -21.02 -0.91 8.02
CA GLN A 269 -20.85 -0.08 6.83
C GLN A 269 -21.92 -0.38 5.78
N ALA A 270 -22.28 -1.65 5.56
CA ALA A 270 -23.35 -2.02 4.64
C ALA A 270 -24.71 -1.44 5.07
N ILE A 271 -25.02 -1.50 6.37
CA ILE A 271 -26.25 -0.90 6.93
C ILE A 271 -26.21 0.63 6.77
N HIS A 272 -25.08 1.28 7.09
CA HIS A 272 -24.90 2.71 6.87
C HIS A 272 -25.05 3.13 5.41
N ARG A 273 -24.47 2.38 4.46
CA ARG A 273 -24.66 2.62 3.03
C ARG A 273 -26.13 2.52 2.65
N LYS A 274 -26.88 1.58 3.22
CA LYS A 274 -28.31 1.48 2.99
C LYS A 274 -29.08 2.67 3.56
N ILE A 275 -28.77 3.11 4.78
CA ILE A 275 -29.34 4.33 5.38
C ILE A 275 -29.16 5.52 4.42
N THR A 276 -27.93 5.71 3.90
CA THR A 276 -27.64 6.76 2.93
C THR A 276 -28.43 6.60 1.62
N ALA A 277 -28.50 5.39 1.08
CA ALA A 277 -29.22 5.10 -0.16
C ALA A 277 -30.74 5.32 -0.04
N LEU A 278 -31.30 5.22 1.16
CA LEU A 278 -32.70 5.51 1.45
C LEU A 278 -32.95 7.01 1.71
N GLY A 279 -31.94 7.87 1.62
CA GLY A 279 -32.07 9.31 1.88
C GLY A 279 -32.13 9.67 3.37
N LEU A 280 -31.86 8.72 4.27
CA LEU A 280 -32.01 8.90 5.73
C LEU A 280 -30.77 9.53 6.40
N SER A 281 -29.78 9.98 5.63
CA SER A 281 -28.52 10.50 6.19
C SER A 281 -28.72 11.69 7.12
N ASN A 282 -29.60 12.63 6.75
CA ASN A 282 -29.84 13.82 7.56
C ASN A 282 -30.51 13.47 8.89
N ASP A 283 -31.50 12.57 8.85
CA ASP A 283 -32.19 12.08 10.04
C ASP A 283 -31.25 11.28 10.93
N TYR A 284 -30.41 10.41 10.36
CA TYR A 284 -29.41 9.68 11.14
C TYR A 284 -28.43 10.61 11.89
N LEU A 285 -28.06 11.75 11.28
CA LEU A 285 -27.15 12.71 11.89
C LEU A 285 -27.84 13.55 12.98
N HIS A 286 -29.04 14.06 12.71
CA HIS A 286 -29.67 15.10 13.53
C HIS A 286 -30.85 14.62 14.39
N ASN A 287 -31.36 13.41 14.18
CA ASN A 287 -32.45 12.82 14.97
C ASN A 287 -31.93 11.66 15.82
N GLU A 288 -31.81 11.90 17.14
CA GLU A 288 -31.30 10.92 18.10
C GLU A 288 -32.12 9.63 18.15
N SER A 289 -33.45 9.73 18.12
CA SER A 289 -34.33 8.56 18.14
C SER A 289 -34.12 7.65 16.92
N ILE A 290 -34.03 8.25 15.73
CA ILE A 290 -33.75 7.49 14.49
C ILE A 290 -32.36 6.87 14.52
N ARG A 291 -31.36 7.62 14.98
CA ARG A 291 -29.98 7.14 15.10
C ARG A 291 -29.88 5.94 16.05
N ASP A 292 -30.56 6.00 17.19
CA ASP A 292 -30.52 4.94 18.19
C ASP A 292 -31.24 3.68 17.71
N GLN A 293 -32.37 3.82 17.00
CA GLN A 293 -33.04 2.68 16.38
C GLN A 293 -32.19 2.00 15.31
N CYS A 294 -31.49 2.79 14.46
CA CYS A 294 -30.51 2.24 13.52
C CYS A 294 -29.36 1.51 14.24
N ARG A 295 -28.90 2.03 15.39
CA ARG A 295 -27.87 1.38 16.21
C ARG A 295 -28.38 0.12 16.90
N GLN A 296 -29.63 0.08 17.35
CA GLN A 296 -30.27 -1.13 17.90
C GLN A 296 -30.31 -2.24 16.85
N LEU A 297 -30.61 -1.90 15.59
CA LEU A 297 -30.58 -2.84 14.48
C LEU A 297 -29.16 -3.40 14.25
N MET A 298 -28.13 -2.54 14.28
CA MET A 298 -26.72 -2.98 14.19
C MET A 298 -26.31 -3.83 15.40
N ALA A 299 -26.82 -3.51 16.60
CA ALA A 299 -26.50 -4.19 17.85
C ALA A 299 -27.06 -5.63 17.92
N LEU A 300 -27.99 -6.01 17.04
CA LEU A 300 -28.43 -7.41 16.90
C LEU A 300 -27.25 -8.36 16.65
N SER A 301 -26.21 -7.88 15.95
CA SER A 301 -24.98 -8.64 15.73
C SER A 301 -24.21 -8.97 17.03
N LEU A 302 -24.49 -8.31 18.15
CA LEU A 302 -23.80 -8.53 19.43
C LEU A 302 -24.58 -9.41 20.41
N MET A 303 -25.79 -9.82 20.02
CA MET A 303 -26.70 -10.58 20.87
C MET A 303 -26.46 -12.09 20.77
N PRO A 304 -26.78 -12.86 21.83
CA PRO A 304 -26.85 -14.31 21.72
C PRO A 304 -27.69 -14.70 20.50
N ILE A 305 -27.17 -15.60 19.66
CA ILE A 305 -27.77 -15.94 18.36
C ILE A 305 -29.24 -16.37 18.51
N ASN A 306 -29.55 -17.13 19.57
CA ASN A 306 -30.90 -17.60 19.90
C ASN A 306 -31.90 -16.49 20.25
N GLU A 307 -31.42 -15.27 20.55
CA GLU A 307 -32.26 -14.11 20.87
C GLU A 307 -32.44 -13.16 19.68
N VAL A 308 -31.63 -13.30 18.62
CA VAL A 308 -31.58 -12.35 17.50
C VAL A 308 -32.92 -12.24 16.79
N GLU A 309 -33.57 -13.36 16.48
CA GLU A 309 -34.87 -13.35 15.78
C GLU A 309 -35.98 -12.72 16.63
N ASN A 310 -36.06 -13.08 17.92
CA ASN A 310 -37.04 -12.50 18.84
C ASN A 310 -36.86 -10.99 18.99
N GLN A 311 -35.61 -10.50 19.10
CA GLN A 311 -35.36 -9.07 19.17
C GLN A 311 -35.61 -8.36 17.85
N PHE A 312 -35.31 -9.00 16.71
CA PHE A 312 -35.64 -8.43 15.41
C PHE A 312 -37.16 -8.23 15.26
N ILE A 313 -37.97 -9.22 15.63
CA ILE A 313 -39.45 -9.12 15.62
C ILE A 313 -39.92 -7.97 16.53
N ARG A 314 -39.31 -7.82 17.72
CA ARG A 314 -39.62 -6.69 18.61
C ARG A 314 -39.25 -5.35 17.98
N LEU A 315 -38.10 -5.25 17.32
CA LEU A 315 -37.71 -4.01 16.63
C LEU A 315 -38.70 -3.64 15.53
N GLN A 316 -39.26 -4.62 14.81
CA GLN A 316 -40.29 -4.35 13.80
C GLN A 316 -41.57 -3.70 14.33
N THR A 317 -41.89 -3.87 15.62
CA THR A 317 -43.10 -3.28 16.22
C THR A 317 -42.87 -1.90 16.84
N ILE A 318 -41.63 -1.59 17.25
CA ILE A 318 -41.31 -0.34 17.96
C ILE A 318 -40.59 0.70 17.10
N MET A 319 -39.95 0.27 16.00
CA MET A 319 -39.21 1.19 15.14
C MET A 319 -40.14 2.12 14.37
N SER A 320 -39.66 3.34 14.12
CA SER A 320 -40.37 4.37 13.38
C SER A 320 -40.69 3.91 11.96
N THR A 321 -41.89 4.26 11.47
CA THR A 321 -42.37 3.90 10.12
C THR A 321 -41.45 4.40 9.01
N SER A 322 -40.74 5.52 9.22
CA SER A 322 -39.71 6.04 8.31
C SER A 322 -38.52 5.09 8.11
N LEU A 323 -38.31 4.12 9.00
CA LEU A 323 -37.26 3.09 8.89
C LEU A 323 -37.77 1.78 8.27
N GLY A 324 -39.01 1.74 7.77
CA GLY A 324 -39.64 0.54 7.21
C GLY A 324 -38.80 -0.11 6.09
N ASP A 325 -38.28 0.68 5.16
CA ASP A 325 -37.44 0.17 4.06
C ASP A 325 -36.07 -0.35 4.54
N LEU A 326 -35.54 0.22 5.62
CA LEU A 326 -34.30 -0.26 6.23
C LEU A 326 -34.53 -1.60 6.94
N LEU A 327 -35.64 -1.74 7.66
CA LEU A 327 -36.06 -3.00 8.27
C LEU A 327 -36.29 -4.09 7.23
N LEU A 328 -36.96 -3.76 6.12
CA LEU A 328 -37.20 -4.69 5.03
C LEU A 328 -35.88 -5.15 4.41
N TYR A 329 -34.96 -4.22 4.17
CA TYR A 329 -33.61 -4.56 3.73
C TYR A 329 -32.90 -5.48 4.72
N PHE A 330 -32.92 -5.17 6.02
CA PHE A 330 -32.24 -5.98 7.02
C PHE A 330 -32.82 -7.40 7.10
N LYS A 331 -34.15 -7.51 7.03
CA LYS A 331 -34.87 -8.78 6.96
C LYS A 331 -34.36 -9.65 5.80
N HIS A 332 -34.33 -9.10 4.59
CA HIS A 332 -33.98 -9.88 3.40
C HIS A 332 -32.47 -10.12 3.25
N GLN A 333 -31.63 -9.20 3.70
CA GLN A 333 -30.18 -9.31 3.53
C GLN A 333 -29.51 -10.10 4.65
N TRP A 334 -29.91 -9.87 5.91
CA TRP A 334 -29.18 -10.35 7.09
C TRP A 334 -29.95 -11.45 7.83
N MET A 335 -31.27 -11.31 8.01
CA MET A 335 -32.07 -12.32 8.74
C MET A 335 -32.34 -13.57 7.90
N TYR A 336 -32.74 -13.39 6.64
CA TYR A 336 -33.16 -14.47 5.74
C TYR A 336 -32.42 -14.46 4.40
N GLY A 337 -31.25 -13.82 4.36
CA GLY A 337 -30.43 -13.71 3.17
C GLY A 337 -29.48 -14.89 2.97
N VAL A 338 -28.55 -14.73 2.03
CA VAL A 338 -27.50 -15.72 1.74
C VAL A 338 -26.39 -15.78 2.78
N VAL A 339 -26.27 -14.76 3.64
CA VAL A 339 -25.26 -14.72 4.70
C VAL A 339 -25.88 -15.26 5.99
N PRO A 340 -25.39 -16.39 6.53
CA PRO A 340 -25.92 -16.95 7.78
C PRO A 340 -25.74 -16.01 8.97
N ILE A 341 -26.63 -16.12 9.97
CA ILE A 341 -26.59 -15.29 11.19
C ILE A 341 -25.25 -15.46 11.91
N GLU A 342 -24.75 -16.68 11.97
CA GLU A 342 -23.46 -17.05 12.57
C GLU A 342 -22.30 -16.27 11.97
N MET A 343 -22.40 -15.88 10.70
CA MET A 343 -21.33 -15.17 9.99
C MET A 343 -21.31 -13.68 10.29
N TRP A 344 -22.45 -13.05 10.58
CA TRP A 344 -22.53 -11.63 10.95
C TRP A 344 -22.82 -11.39 12.43
N ASN A 345 -22.90 -12.44 13.23
CA ASN A 345 -23.00 -12.34 14.68
C ASN A 345 -21.61 -12.41 15.34
N PHE A 346 -21.35 -11.46 16.24
CA PHE A 346 -20.09 -11.25 16.94
C PHE A 346 -20.24 -11.43 18.46
N HIS A 347 -21.31 -12.09 18.91
CA HIS A 347 -21.50 -12.40 20.32
C HIS A 347 -20.40 -13.32 20.83
N ASN A 348 -19.73 -12.94 21.92
CA ASN A 348 -18.57 -13.65 22.48
C ASN A 348 -17.41 -13.90 21.49
N VAL A 349 -17.32 -13.12 20.42
CA VAL A 349 -16.20 -13.20 19.48
C VAL A 349 -15.10 -12.24 19.92
N ASP A 350 -13.88 -12.74 20.08
CA ASP A 350 -12.68 -11.91 20.23
C ASP A 350 -12.24 -11.37 18.85
N HIS A 351 -11.74 -10.14 18.79
CA HIS A 351 -11.39 -9.44 17.55
C HIS A 351 -12.58 -9.29 16.57
N ARG A 352 -13.61 -8.55 17.01
CA ARG A 352 -14.86 -8.28 16.26
C ARG A 352 -14.69 -7.30 15.11
N THR A 353 -13.74 -6.37 15.25
CA THR A 353 -13.44 -5.34 14.25
C THR A 353 -12.03 -5.55 13.72
N ASN A 354 -11.86 -5.33 12.41
CA ASN A 354 -10.55 -5.25 11.78
C ASN A 354 -9.97 -3.83 11.88
N ASN A 355 -10.44 -2.95 12.77
CA ASN A 355 -10.06 -1.52 12.82
C ASN A 355 -8.54 -1.28 12.80
N THR A 356 -7.74 -2.17 13.41
CA THR A 356 -6.27 -2.10 13.34
C THR A 356 -5.70 -2.46 11.97
N SER A 357 -6.32 -3.42 11.27
CA SER A 357 -5.99 -3.78 9.89
C SER A 357 -6.48 -2.69 8.94
N GLU A 358 -7.67 -2.13 9.16
CA GLU A 358 -8.26 -1.09 8.32
C GLU A 358 -7.62 0.28 8.45
N GLY A 359 -7.18 0.69 9.65
CA GLY A 359 -6.38 1.91 9.80
C GLY A 359 -5.07 1.83 9.01
N LYS A 360 -4.44 0.64 8.96
CA LYS A 360 -3.25 0.37 8.16
C LYS A 360 -3.57 0.22 6.67
N ASN A 361 -4.66 -0.44 6.30
CA ASN A 361 -5.18 -0.50 4.93
C ASN A 361 -5.49 0.90 4.42
N THR A 362 -6.11 1.76 5.21
CA THR A 362 -6.40 3.15 4.85
C THR A 362 -5.11 3.94 4.64
N LEU A 363 -4.10 3.77 5.49
CA LEU A 363 -2.79 4.40 5.30
C LEU A 363 -2.08 3.87 4.05
N LEU A 364 -2.12 2.56 3.82
CA LEU A 364 -1.58 1.88 2.64
C LEU A 364 -2.26 2.35 1.35
N PHE A 365 -3.59 2.39 1.36
CA PHE A 365 -4.41 2.80 0.23
C PHE A 365 -4.32 4.29 -0.03
N HIS A 366 -4.23 5.11 1.02
CA HIS A 366 -3.92 6.53 0.91
C HIS A 366 -2.50 6.74 0.34
N PHE A 367 -1.52 5.94 0.76
CA PHE A 367 -0.18 5.96 0.18
C PHE A 367 -0.22 5.60 -1.31
N VAL A 368 -0.87 4.51 -1.71
CA VAL A 368 -0.98 4.10 -3.12
C VAL A 368 -1.73 5.15 -3.95
N SER A 369 -2.86 5.66 -3.46
CA SER A 369 -3.66 6.66 -4.18
C SER A 369 -2.87 7.94 -4.44
N ASN A 370 -1.99 8.34 -3.51
CA ASN A 370 -1.10 9.49 -3.67
C ASN A 370 0.07 9.26 -4.63
N HIS A 371 0.31 8.01 -5.05
CA HIS A 371 1.32 7.66 -6.05
C HIS A 371 0.68 7.16 -7.35
N ASN A 372 -0.51 7.66 -7.70
CA ASN A 372 -1.23 7.37 -8.95
C ASN A 372 -1.47 5.88 -9.23
N ARG A 373 -1.53 5.03 -8.19
CA ARG A 373 -1.75 3.58 -8.36
C ARG A 373 -0.68 2.91 -9.25
N GLU A 374 0.51 3.49 -9.30
CA GLU A 374 1.64 2.89 -10.02
C GLU A 374 1.90 1.51 -9.44
N LEU A 375 1.85 0.48 -10.30
CA LEU A 375 2.05 -0.93 -9.95
C LEU A 375 3.31 -1.14 -9.09
N PHE A 376 4.36 -0.38 -9.38
CA PHE A 376 5.66 -0.41 -8.71
C PHE A 376 5.65 0.14 -7.28
N VAL A 377 4.64 0.91 -6.90
CA VAL A 377 4.44 1.37 -5.52
C VAL A 377 4.10 0.17 -4.64
N TYR A 378 3.29 -0.77 -5.14
CA TYR A 378 2.96 -2.01 -4.44
C TYR A 378 4.16 -2.93 -4.27
N PHE A 379 5.12 -2.87 -5.18
CA PHE A 379 6.36 -3.62 -5.09
C PHE A 379 7.41 -2.99 -4.16
N SER A 380 7.11 -1.83 -3.57
CA SER A 380 7.98 -1.11 -2.63
C SER A 380 7.40 -1.02 -1.21
N LEU A 381 6.25 -1.67 -0.99
CA LEU A 381 5.62 -1.91 0.31
C LEU A 381 6.32 -3.07 1.02
#